data_AF-A0A527YP83-F1
#
_entry.id   AF-A0A527YP83-F1
#
_cell.length_a   1.000
_cell.length_b   1.000
_cell.length_c   1.000
_cell.angle_alpha   90.00
_cell.angle_beta   90.00
_cell.angle_gamma   90.00
#
_symmetry.space_group_name_H-M   'P 1'
#
loop_
_entity.id
_entity.type
_entity.pdbx_description
1 polymer ?
#
loop_
_entity_poly.entity_id
_entity_poly.type
_entity_poly.pdbx_seq_one_letter_code
_entity_poly.pdbx_strand_id
1 'polypeptide(L)'
;MPPAGDICRLSAVDLADAIRRRRLSVREVVTAFLDRIDAVNPLVNAIVSLRDRADILREADKTDAHLAHAGHAGPLFGLPIAIKDLAQTKGLRT
;
A
#
# COMPACT_ATOMS: atom_id res chain seq x y z
N MET A 1 6.55 -12.26 11.85
CA MET A 1 5.69 -11.54 10.91
C MET A 1 4.33 -11.39 11.57
N PRO A 2 3.81 -10.17 11.78
CA PRO A 2 2.44 -10.01 12.23
C PRO A 2 1.49 -10.65 11.20
N PRO A 3 0.40 -11.33 11.62
CA PRO A 3 -0.60 -11.83 10.67
C PRO A 3 -1.16 -10.67 9.83
N ALA A 4 -1.58 -10.93 8.59
CA ALA A 4 -2.05 -9.89 7.66
C ALA A 4 -3.16 -8.99 8.23
N GLY A 5 -4.00 -9.55 9.12
CA GLY A 5 -5.03 -8.81 9.86
C GLY A 5 -4.50 -7.70 10.78
N ASP A 6 -3.25 -7.78 11.23
CA ASP A 6 -2.63 -6.78 12.09
C ASP A 6 -1.96 -5.66 11.28
N ILE A 7 -1.40 -5.96 10.10
CA ILE A 7 -0.74 -4.97 9.24
C ILE A 7 -1.72 -3.87 8.83
N CYS A 8 -2.94 -4.23 8.41
CA CYS A 8 -3.97 -3.27 8.02
C CYS A 8 -4.54 -2.43 9.19
N ARG A 9 -4.16 -2.74 10.44
CA ARG A 9 -4.62 -2.02 11.64
C ARG A 9 -3.55 -1.11 12.24
N LEU A 10 -2.31 -1.19 11.75
CA LEU A 10 -1.25 -0.28 12.14
C LEU A 10 -1.58 1.14 11.70
N SER A 11 -1.16 2.13 12.49
CA SER A 11 -1.26 3.52 12.09
C SER A 11 -0.32 3.81 10.90
N ALA A 12 -0.58 4.89 10.16
CA ALA A 12 0.31 5.33 9.09
C ALA A 12 1.74 5.58 9.60
N VAL A 13 1.87 6.10 10.83
CA VAL A 13 3.17 6.36 11.47
C VAL A 13 3.90 5.05 11.78
N ASP A 14 3.19 4.05 12.31
CA ASP A 14 3.77 2.75 12.64
C ASP A 14 4.17 1.98 11.38
N LEU A 15 3.35 2.02 10.32
CA LEU A 15 3.68 1.44 9.02
C LEU A 15 4.93 2.10 8.42
N ALA A 16 4.98 3.44 8.41
CA ALA A 16 6.12 4.17 7.88
C ALA A 16 7.40 3.85 8.67
N ASP A 17 7.32 3.77 10.01
CA ASP A 17 8.45 3.37 10.85
C ASP A 17 8.89 1.92 10.58
N ALA A 18 7.94 1.00 10.43
CA ALA A 18 8.22 -0.39 10.12
C ALA A 18 8.89 -0.57 8.75
N ILE A 19 8.41 0.12 7.73
CA ILE A 19 9.01 0.14 6.38
C ILE A 19 10.42 0.72 6.44
N ARG A 20 10.57 1.91 7.03
CA ARG A 20 11.85 2.62 7.13
C ARG A 20 12.92 1.80 7.87
N ARG A 21 12.52 1.06 8.90
CA ARG A 21 13.41 0.16 9.65
C ARG A 21 13.50 -1.24 9.07
N ARG A 22 12.90 -1.48 7.89
CA ARG A 22 12.91 -2.76 7.18
C ARG A 22 12.36 -3.94 8.00
N ARG A 23 11.43 -3.66 8.93
CA ARG A 23 10.68 -4.70 9.65
C ARG A 23 9.53 -5.26 8.81
N LEU A 24 9.02 -4.43 7.90
CA LEU A 24 8.07 -4.78 6.85
C LEU A 24 8.61 -4.23 5.53
N SER A 25 8.39 -4.96 4.45
CA SER A 25 8.57 -4.47 3.08
C SER A 25 7.31 -3.74 2.60
N VAL A 26 7.46 -2.84 1.63
CA VAL A 26 6.33 -2.22 0.93
C VAL A 26 5.50 -3.31 0.25
N ARG A 27 6.14 -4.34 -0.32
CA ARG A 27 5.48 -5.49 -0.93
C ARG A 27 4.55 -6.23 0.03
N GLU A 28 4.99 -6.50 1.26
CA GLU A 28 4.16 -7.14 2.30
C GLU A 28 2.99 -6.26 2.70
N VAL A 29 3.23 -4.97 2.93
CA VAL A 29 2.18 -4.02 3.33
C VAL A 29 1.11 -3.93 2.24
N VAL A 30 1.50 -3.67 1.00
CA VAL A 30 0.56 -3.57 -0.13
C VAL A 30 -0.22 -4.86 -0.31
N THR A 31 0.43 -6.02 -0.20
CA THR A 31 -0.24 -7.33 -0.31
C THR A 31 -1.34 -7.47 0.75
N ALA A 32 -1.05 -7.15 2.01
CA ALA A 32 -2.03 -7.23 3.09
C ALA A 32 -3.26 -6.34 2.84
N PHE A 33 -3.05 -5.12 2.32
CA PHE A 33 -4.16 -4.22 1.99
C PHE A 33 -4.97 -4.70 0.79
N LEU A 34 -4.33 -5.23 -0.25
CA LEU A 34 -5.05 -5.81 -1.40
C LEU A 34 -5.87 -7.03 -0.99
N ASP A 35 -5.32 -7.91 -0.16
CA ASP A 35 -6.06 -9.08 0.37
C ASP A 35 -7.28 -8.66 1.20
N ARG A 36 -7.15 -7.59 1.97
CA ARG A 36 -8.30 -7.02 2.72
C ARG A 36 -9.33 -6.38 1.78
N ILE A 37 -8.90 -5.71 0.72
CA ILE A 37 -9.80 -5.16 -0.29
C ILE A 37 -10.57 -6.31 -0.96
N ASP A 38 -9.88 -7.36 -1.38
CA ASP A 38 -10.50 -8.54 -2.02
C ASP A 38 -11.56 -9.18 -1.10
N ALA A 39 -11.28 -9.27 0.21
CA ALA A 39 -12.19 -9.88 1.18
C ALA A 39 -13.38 -8.98 1.58
N VAL A 40 -13.21 -7.65 1.65
CA VAL A 40 -14.19 -6.75 2.28
C VAL A 40 -14.90 -5.86 1.28
N ASN A 41 -14.23 -5.42 0.21
CA ASN A 41 -14.81 -4.47 -0.75
C ASN A 41 -16.10 -4.97 -1.42
N PRO A 42 -16.28 -6.28 -1.72
CA PRO A 42 -17.56 -6.77 -2.23
C PRO A 42 -18.77 -6.50 -1.32
N LEU A 43 -18.55 -6.27 -0.02
CA LEU A 43 -19.60 -6.02 0.97
C LEU A 43 -19.90 -4.52 1.16
N VAL A 44 -18.94 -3.64 0.89
CA VAL A 44 -19.04 -2.20 1.21
C VAL A 44 -18.92 -1.28 -0.01
N ASN A 45 -18.40 -1.79 -1.13
CA ASN A 45 -18.20 -1.05 -2.38
C ASN A 45 -17.45 0.30 -2.21
N ALA A 46 -16.39 0.30 -1.39
CA ALA A 46 -15.63 1.51 -1.05
C ALA A 46 -14.57 1.88 -2.09
N ILE A 47 -14.02 0.90 -2.80
CA ILE A 47 -13.03 1.09 -3.86
C ILE A 47 -13.72 0.82 -5.21
N VAL A 48 -13.92 1.89 -6.00
CA VAL A 48 -14.68 1.84 -7.26
C VAL A 48 -13.79 1.71 -8.51
N SER A 49 -12.54 2.16 -8.42
CA SER A 49 -11.55 2.16 -9.50
C SER A 49 -10.22 1.58 -9.01
N LEU A 50 -10.21 0.27 -8.72
CA LEU A 50 -8.99 -0.43 -8.29
C LEU A 50 -8.06 -0.69 -9.50
N ARG A 51 -6.77 -0.40 -9.34
CA ARG A 51 -5.73 -0.73 -10.32
C ARG A 51 -5.50 -2.24 -10.40
N ASP A 52 -4.91 -2.69 -11.50
CA ASP A 52 -4.47 -4.08 -11.63
C ASP A 52 -3.51 -4.46 -10.49
N ARG A 53 -3.77 -5.60 -9.85
CA ARG A 53 -3.01 -6.09 -8.70
C ARG A 53 -1.54 -6.28 -9.05
N ALA A 54 -1.21 -6.86 -10.19
CA ALA A 54 0.17 -7.10 -10.57
C ALA A 54 0.93 -5.79 -10.78
N ASP A 55 0.29 -4.76 -11.33
CA ASP A 55 0.89 -3.44 -11.51
C ASP A 55 1.26 -2.78 -10.18
N ILE A 56 0.35 -2.79 -9.21
CA ILE A 56 0.59 -2.24 -7.86
C ILE A 56 1.74 -3.00 -7.18
N LEU A 57 1.76 -4.33 -7.29
CA LEU A 57 2.79 -5.15 -6.67
C LEU A 57 4.17 -4.92 -7.29
N ARG A 58 4.27 -4.72 -8.61
CA ARG A 58 5.54 -4.34 -9.26
C ARG A 58 6.04 -2.97 -8.81
N GLU A 59 5.15 -2.02 -8.53
CA GLU A 59 5.54 -0.71 -7.97
C GLU A 59 6.03 -0.85 -6.51
N ALA A 60 5.41 -1.71 -5.72
CA ALA A 60 5.87 -2.03 -4.37
C ALA A 60 7.30 -2.61 -4.41
N ASP A 61 7.57 -3.58 -5.28
CA ASP A 61 8.90 -4.18 -5.45
C ASP A 61 9.97 -3.12 -5.83
N LYS A 62 9.62 -2.19 -6.74
CA LYS A 62 10.50 -1.07 -7.12
C LYS A 62 10.75 -0.11 -5.94
N THR A 63 9.74 0.11 -5.11
CA THR A 63 9.83 0.98 -3.94
C THR A 63 10.75 0.38 -2.88
N ASP A 64 10.63 -0.91 -2.61
CA ASP A 64 11.56 -1.63 -1.73
C ASP A 64 12.99 -1.58 -2.26
N ALA A 65 13.19 -1.79 -3.57
CA ALA A 65 14.50 -1.67 -4.20
C ALA A 65 15.07 -0.24 -4.04
N HIS A 66 14.25 0.80 -4.21
CA HIS A 66 14.69 2.18 -4.01
C HIS A 66 15.15 2.44 -2.56
N LEU A 67 14.39 1.97 -1.57
CA LEU A 67 14.76 2.08 -0.16
C LEU A 67 16.07 1.36 0.17
N ALA A 68 16.32 0.23 -0.50
CA ALA A 68 17.56 -0.52 -0.36
C ALA A 68 18.78 0.30 -0.80
N HIS A 69 18.65 1.10 -1.87
CA HIS A 69 19.75 1.84 -2.49
C HIS A 69 19.92 3.27 -1.98
N ALA A 70 18.83 4.04 -1.83
CA ALA A 70 18.88 5.47 -1.52
C ALA A 70 19.07 5.78 -0.02
N GLY A 71 18.74 4.84 0.86
CA GLY A 71 18.86 4.97 2.32
C GLY A 71 17.94 6.02 2.98
N HIS A 72 17.21 6.82 2.20
CA HIS A 72 16.33 7.88 2.67
C HIS A 72 14.93 7.73 2.06
N ALA A 73 13.92 8.03 2.86
CA ALA A 73 12.51 7.90 2.53
C ALA A 73 11.75 9.11 3.05
N GLY A 74 10.88 9.69 2.21
CA GLY A 74 9.96 10.74 2.64
C GLY A 74 8.94 10.22 3.67
N PRO A 75 8.19 11.11 4.34
CA PRO A 75 7.31 10.73 5.46
C PRO A 75 6.18 9.75 5.08
N LEU A 76 5.79 9.69 3.80
CA LEU A 76 4.74 8.80 3.30
C LEU A 76 5.28 7.64 2.44
N PHE A 77 6.58 7.44 2.42
CA PHE A 77 7.23 6.46 1.55
C PHE A 77 6.68 5.04 1.80
N GLY A 78 6.24 4.39 0.72
CA GLY A 78 5.76 3.00 0.76
C GLY A 78 4.37 2.80 1.39
N LEU A 79 3.68 3.87 1.81
CA LEU A 79 2.33 3.74 2.35
C LEU A 79 1.29 3.57 1.22
N PRO A 80 0.32 2.64 1.37
CA PRO A 80 -0.82 2.55 0.47
C PRO A 80 -1.77 3.74 0.69
N ILE A 81 -2.24 4.36 -0.40
CA ILE A 81 -3.16 5.50 -0.37
C ILE A 81 -4.30 5.25 -1.35
N ALA A 82 -5.54 5.36 -0.86
CA ALA A 82 -6.73 5.41 -1.70
C ALA A 82 -7.13 6.88 -1.90
N ILE A 83 -7.49 7.25 -3.12
CA ILE A 83 -7.93 8.60 -3.48
C ILE A 83 -9.44 8.60 -3.62
N LYS A 84 -10.09 9.63 -3.07
CA LYS A 84 -11.53 9.83 -3.27
C LYS A 84 -11.79 10.15 -4.74
N ASP A 85 -12.76 9.48 -5.35
CA ASP A 85 -13.11 9.61 -6.77
C ASP A 85 -13.91 10.88 -7.10
N LEU A 86 -13.43 12.01 -6.55
CA LEU A 86 -13.81 13.39 -6.89
C LEU A 86 -12.57 14.19 -7.31
N ALA A 87 -11.38 13.59 -7.22
CA ALA A 87 -10.11 14.18 -7.59
C ALA A 87 -9.54 13.44 -8.81
N GLN A 88 -9.11 14.21 -9.81
CA GLN A 88 -8.50 13.64 -11.01
C GLN A 88 -7.25 12.83 -10.65
N THR A 89 -7.26 11.54 -11.01
CA THR A 89 -6.14 10.65 -10.77
C THR A 89 -5.59 10.16 -12.11
N LYS A 90 -4.35 10.52 -12.42
CA LYS A 90 -3.73 10.23 -13.72
C LYS A 90 -3.77 8.72 -14.03
N GLY A 91 -4.37 8.36 -15.16
CA GLY A 91 -4.43 6.97 -15.64
C GLY A 91 -5.53 6.12 -15.00
N LEU A 92 -6.36 6.68 -14.12
CA LEU A 92 -7.56 6.04 -13.59
C LEU A 92 -8.80 6.73 -14.13
N ARG A 93 -9.91 5.97 -14.19
CA ARG A 93 -11.23 6.53 -14.40
C ARG A 93 -11.60 7.36 -13.16
N THR A 94 -12.09 8.57 -13.42
CA THR A 94 -12.66 9.52 -12.46
C THR A 94 -13.87 10.17 -13.13
#